data_AF-A0A7X5WUB5-F1
#
_entry.id   AF-A0A7X5WUB5-F1
#
_cell.length_a   1.000
_cell.length_b   1.000
_cell.length_c   1.000
_cell.angle_alpha   90.00
_cell.angle_beta   90.00
_cell.angle_gamma   90.00
#
_symmetry.space_group_name_H-M   'P 1'
#
loop_
_entity.id
_entity.type
_entity.pdbx_description
1 polymer ?
#
loop_
_entity_poly.entity_id
_entity_poly.type
_entity_poly.pdbx_seq_one_letter_code
_entity_poly.pdbx_strand_id
1 'polypeptide(L)' 'VDIQEFMIVPGGFPSFWEALRAGVEVYHALKKVLAGRGLTTNVGDEGGFAPNLA' A
#
# COMPACT_ATOMS: atom_id res chain seq x y z
N VAL A 1 13.69 -3.32 8.32
CA VAL A 1 13.10 -4.60 7.88
C VAL A 1 14.02 -5.20 6.82
N ASP A 2 14.25 -6.52 6.87
CA ASP A 2 15.16 -7.20 5.93
C ASP A 2 14.47 -7.66 4.63
N ILE A 3 13.14 -7.74 4.65
CA ILE A 3 12.31 -8.02 3.48
C ILE A 3 12.32 -6.78 2.57
N GLN A 4 12.58 -7.00 1.27
CA GLN A 4 12.63 -5.93 0.25
C GLN A 4 11.27 -5.26 0.06
N GLU A 5 10.21 -6.06 -0.15
CA GLU A 5 8.88 -5.55 -0.51
C GLU A 5 7.75 -6.34 0.17
N PHE A 6 6.68 -5.62 0.50
CA PHE A 6 5.42 -6.20 0.94
C PHE A 6 4.34 -5.83 -0.07
N MET A 7 3.86 -6.82 -0.82
CA MET A 7 2.82 -6.65 -1.83
C MET A 7 1.47 -7.13 -1.33
N ILE A 8 0.39 -6.52 -1.81
CA ILE A 8 -0.98 -7.00 -1.63
C ILE A 8 -1.45 -7.73 -2.88
N VAL A 9 -2.29 -8.75 -2.70
CA VAL A 9 -2.95 -9.45 -3.81
C VAL A 9 -4.47 -9.35 -3.58
N PRO A 10 -5.20 -8.57 -4.40
CA PRO A 10 -6.65 -8.47 -4.31
C PRO A 10 -7.33 -9.71 -4.92
N GLY A 11 -7.25 -10.84 -4.21
CA GLY A 11 -7.90 -12.09 -4.59
C GLY A 11 -9.40 -12.08 -4.30
N GLY A 12 -10.18 -12.80 -5.10
CA GLY A 12 -11.62 -13.04 -4.85
C GLY A 12 -12.59 -12.02 -5.45
N PHE A 13 -12.11 -11.03 -6.22
CA PHE A 13 -12.98 -10.08 -6.92
C PHE A 13 -13.49 -10.64 -8.25
N PRO A 14 -14.69 -10.26 -8.71
CA PRO A 14 -15.33 -10.84 -9.90
C PRO A 14 -14.73 -10.35 -11.22
N SER A 15 -13.85 -9.34 -11.20
CA SER A 15 -13.16 -8.84 -12.39
C SER A 15 -11.85 -8.16 -12.02
N PHE A 16 -10.98 -7.98 -13.02
CA PHE A 16 -9.76 -7.18 -12.87
C PHE A 16 -10.05 -5.75 -12.42
N TRP A 17 -11.11 -5.12 -12.93
CA TRP A 17 -11.48 -3.75 -12.57
C TRP A 17 -11.83 -3.61 -11.08
N GLU A 18 -12.58 -4.58 -10.54
CA GLU A 18 -12.93 -4.62 -9.13
C GLU A 18 -11.70 -4.89 -8.24
N ALA A 19 -10.81 -5.80 -8.67
CA ALA A 19 -9.55 -6.06 -7.99
C ALA A 19 -8.62 -4.83 -7.97
N LEU A 20 -8.52 -4.12 -9.09
CA LEU A 20 -7.72 -2.89 -9.20
C LEU A 20 -8.28 -1.79 -8.31
N ARG A 21 -9.60 -1.57 -8.35
CA ARG A 21 -10.28 -0.60 -7.47
C ARG A 21 -9.97 -0.89 -6.00
N ALA A 22 -10.08 -2.15 -5.58
CA ALA A 22 -9.76 -2.56 -4.21
C ALA A 22 -8.30 -2.31 -3.85
N GLY A 23 -7.35 -2.61 -4.75
CA GLY A 23 -5.93 -2.29 -4.55
C GLY A 23 -5.67 -0.80 -4.36
N VAL A 24 -6.31 0.06 -5.17
CA VAL A 24 -6.22 1.52 -5.07
C VAL A 24 -6.82 2.06 -3.77
N GLU A 25 -7.98 1.52 -3.36
CA GLU A 25 -8.62 1.86 -2.07
C GLU A 25 -7.71 1.52 -0.88
N VAL A 26 -7.10 0.32 -0.90
CA VAL A 26 -6.12 -0.09 0.12
C VAL A 26 -4.90 0.82 0.13
N TYR A 27 -4.36 1.20 -1.03
CA TYR A 27 -3.21 2.10 -1.13
C TYR A 27 -3.49 3.47 -0.47
N HIS A 28 -4.63 4.09 -0.78
CA HIS A 28 -4.99 5.37 -0.17
C HIS A 28 -5.39 5.26 1.30
N ALA A 29 -5.99 4.14 1.72
CA ALA A 29 -6.26 3.86 3.13
C ALA A 29 -4.95 3.73 3.92
N LEU A 30 -3.97 2.97 3.39
CA LEU A 30 -2.65 2.82 3.99
C LEU A 30 -1.94 4.18 4.12
N LYS A 31 -2.00 5.03 3.09
CA LYS A 31 -1.45 6.40 3.17
C LYS A 31 -1.99 7.17 4.37
N LYS A 32 -3.31 7.11 4.62
CA LYS A 32 -3.95 7.78 5.77
C LYS A 32 -3.50 7.18 7.10
N VAL A 33 -3.37 5.86 7.19
CA VAL A 33 -2.88 5.16 8.39
C VAL A 33 -1.43 5.57 8.71
N LEU A 34 -0.55 5.59 7.70
CA LEU A 34 0.84 6.01 7.86
C LEU A 34 0.94 7.46 8.33
N ALA A 35 0.22 8.38 7.66
CA ALA A 35 0.18 9.78 8.04
C ALA A 35 -0.38 9.99 9.47
N GLY A 36 -1.45 9.28 9.83
CA GLY A 36 -2.04 9.33 11.17
C GLY A 36 -1.10 8.83 12.27
N ARG A 37 -0.11 8.02 11.93
CA ARG A 37 0.96 7.55 12.82
C ARG A 37 2.22 8.43 12.79
N GLY A 38 2.21 9.53 12.05
CA GLY A 38 3.38 10.40 11.86
C GLY A 38 4.50 9.76 11.03
N LEU A 39 4.19 8.71 10.25
CA LEU A 39 5.15 8.06 9.37
C LEU A 39 5.18 8.74 7.99
N THR A 40 6.33 8.69 7.32
CA THR A 40 6.50 9.23 5.98
C THR A 40 5.57 8.54 4.97
N THR A 41 4.99 9.34 4.06
CA THR A 41 4.19 8.85 2.92
C THR A 41 4.85 9.15 1.58
N ASN A 42 6.17 9.38 1.58
CA ASN A 42 6.94 9.47 0.34
C ASN A 42 6.97 8.11 -0.35
N VAL A 43 7.06 8.15 -1.68
CA VAL A 43 7.06 6.94 -2.51
C VAL A 43 8.47 6.62 -2.98
N GLY A 44 8.76 5.32 -3.11
CA GLY A 44 9.98 4.82 -3.74
C GLY A 44 9.84 4.66 -5.25
N ASP A 45 10.81 3.98 -5.87
CA ASP A 45 10.92 3.81 -7.33
C ASP A 45 9.70 3.11 -7.95
N GLU A 46 9.03 2.23 -7.20
CA GLU A 46 7.85 1.48 -7.65
C GLU A 46 6.52 2.09 -7.17
N GLY A 47 6.55 3.28 -6.56
CA GLY A 47 5.33 3.97 -6.10
C GLY A 47 4.78 3.51 -4.74
N GLY A 48 5.38 2.48 -4.13
CA GLY A 48 5.09 2.01 -2.77
C GLY A 48 5.63 2.94 -1.67
N PHE A 49 5.12 2.79 -0.44
CA PHE A 49 5.59 3.57 0.72
C PHE A 49 6.78 2.88 1.41
N ALA A 50 7.74 3.67 1.88
CA ALA A 50 8.89 3.21 2.66
C ALA A 50 8.93 3.84 4.07
N PRO A 51 7.94 3.56 4.95
CA PRO A 51 7.94 4.09 6.31
C PRO A 51 9.02 3.40 7.17
N ASN A 52 9.58 4.14 8.12
CA ASN A 52 10.45 3.54 9.14
C ASN A 52 9.58 2.82 10.18
N LEU A 53 9.46 1.50 10.02
CA LEU A 53 8.79 0.60 10.96
C LEU A 53 9.85 0.07 11.92
N ALA A 54 10.12 0.82 12.99
CA ALA A 54 11.02 0.42 14.06
C ALA A 54 10.55 -0.87 14.76
#